data_AF-A0A961ZA11-F1
#
_entry.id   AF-A0A961ZA11-F1
#
_cell.length_a   1.000
_cell.length_b   1.000
_cell.length_c   1.000
_cell.angle_alpha   90.00
_cell.angle_beta   90.00
_cell.angle_gamma   90.00
#
_symmetry.space_group_name_H-M   'P 1'
#
loop_
_entity.id
_entity.type
_entity.pdbx_description
1 polymer ?
#
loop_
_entity_poly.entity_id
_entity_poly.type
_entity_poly.pdbx_seq_one_letter_code
_entity_poly.pdbx_strand_id
1 'polypeptide(L)'
;AGTTTAYAWGDEVGENNANCRGCKSQWEGNQTAPAGSFKPNAFGLHDMHGNVSEWVEDCHGDYANAPSDGSAAPVTQGCTRVLRGGAWSINPKLMRAAVRLREVPDFRTIIIGFRVARSLSPAAK
;
A
#
# COMPACT_ATOMS: atom_id res chain seq x y z
N ALA A 1 -2.97 -11.12 -1.58
CA ALA A 1 -2.14 -11.95 -0.68
C ALA A 1 -2.35 -13.39 -1.07
N GLY A 2 -1.29 -14.13 -1.41
CA GLY A 2 -1.43 -15.48 -1.97
C GLY A 2 -2.10 -15.53 -3.35
N THR A 3 -2.15 -14.40 -4.07
CA THR A 3 -2.79 -14.24 -5.38
C THR A 3 -1.92 -13.40 -6.29
N THR A 4 -2.14 -13.49 -7.60
CA THR A 4 -1.51 -12.66 -8.65
C THR A 4 -2.45 -11.57 -9.19
N THR A 5 -3.59 -11.38 -8.52
CA THR A 5 -4.65 -10.47 -8.94
C THR A 5 -4.29 -9.00 -8.67
N ALA A 6 -4.96 -8.09 -9.37
CA ALA A 6 -4.73 -6.65 -9.23
C ALA A 6 -5.02 -6.13 -7.80
N TYR A 7 -6.07 -6.65 -7.15
CA TYR A 7 -6.46 -6.36 -5.78
C TYR A 7 -6.52 -7.65 -4.96
N ALA A 8 -6.50 -7.53 -3.64
CA ALA A 8 -6.55 -8.68 -2.74
C ALA A 8 -7.82 -9.55 -2.90
N TRP A 9 -8.89 -9.00 -3.48
CA TRP A 9 -10.17 -9.67 -3.71
C TRP A 9 -10.43 -10.06 -5.18
N GLY A 10 -9.56 -9.72 -6.12
CA GLY A 10 -9.76 -10.00 -7.54
C GLY A 10 -9.14 -8.96 -8.47
N ASP A 11 -9.43 -9.05 -9.76
CA ASP A 11 -8.89 -8.12 -10.78
C ASP A 11 -9.75 -6.88 -10.99
N GLU A 12 -11.02 -6.95 -10.59
CA GLU A 12 -11.95 -5.84 -10.67
C GLU A 12 -12.03 -5.05 -9.37
N VAL A 13 -12.21 -3.74 -9.50
CA VAL A 13 -12.34 -2.82 -8.34
C VAL A 13 -13.51 -3.22 -7.46
N GLY A 14 -14.65 -3.54 -8.10
CA GLY A 14 -15.92 -3.76 -7.43
C GLY A 14 -16.43 -2.50 -6.73
N GLU A 15 -17.34 -2.69 -5.79
CA GLU A 15 -17.96 -1.61 -5.02
C GLU A 15 -17.74 -1.86 -3.53
N ASN A 16 -17.41 -0.81 -2.79
CA ASN A 16 -17.21 -0.79 -1.35
C ASN A 16 -16.23 -1.87 -0.81
N ASN A 17 -15.26 -2.28 -1.63
CA ASN A 17 -14.17 -3.19 -1.23
C ASN A 17 -12.99 -2.46 -0.59
N ALA A 18 -12.88 -1.15 -0.82
CA ALA A 18 -11.83 -0.27 -0.33
C ALA A 18 -12.34 1.18 -0.31
N ASN A 19 -11.61 2.06 0.37
CA ASN A 19 -11.85 3.50 0.28
C ASN A 19 -10.92 4.12 -0.77
N CYS A 20 -11.46 4.48 -1.92
CA CYS A 20 -10.75 5.15 -3.01
C CYS A 20 -11.74 5.96 -3.87
N ARG A 21 -11.27 6.90 -4.68
CA ARG A 21 -12.14 7.69 -5.58
C ARG A 21 -12.67 6.81 -6.71
N GLY A 22 -13.94 6.43 -6.64
CA GLY A 22 -14.59 5.51 -7.57
C GLY A 22 -14.75 4.09 -7.02
N CYS A 23 -14.41 3.85 -5.76
CA CYS A 23 -14.67 2.60 -5.07
C CYS A 23 -16.11 2.52 -4.51
N LYS A 24 -16.88 3.62 -4.51
CA LYS A 24 -18.24 3.71 -3.98
C LYS A 24 -18.34 3.39 -2.47
N SER A 25 -17.30 3.75 -1.72
CA SER A 25 -17.38 3.75 -0.26
C SER A 25 -18.01 5.05 0.25
N GLN A 26 -18.65 5.03 1.41
CA GLN A 26 -19.27 6.24 1.99
C GLN A 26 -18.27 7.37 2.33
N TRP A 27 -16.96 7.06 2.36
CA TRP A 27 -15.89 8.02 2.64
C TRP A 27 -15.13 8.47 1.39
N GLU A 28 -15.46 7.94 0.21
CA GLU A 28 -14.67 8.19 -0.99
C GLU A 28 -14.57 9.67 -1.32
N GLY A 29 -13.37 10.14 -1.67
CA GLY A 29 -13.18 11.55 -2.02
C GLY A 29 -13.43 12.56 -0.91
N ASN A 30 -13.69 12.14 0.33
CA ASN A 30 -13.89 13.04 1.47
C ASN A 30 -12.87 12.86 2.59
N GLN A 31 -12.70 11.63 3.09
CA GLN A 31 -11.86 11.36 4.27
C GLN A 31 -11.39 9.90 4.34
N THR A 32 -10.54 9.62 5.31
CA THR A 32 -10.21 8.24 5.69
C THR A 32 -11.42 7.52 6.27
N ALA A 33 -11.44 6.20 6.07
CA ALA A 33 -12.33 5.30 6.78
C ALA A 33 -11.65 4.85 8.10
N PRO A 34 -12.41 4.48 9.14
CA PRO A 34 -11.84 3.79 10.29
C PRO A 34 -11.01 2.57 9.85
N ALA A 35 -9.86 2.35 10.48
CA ALA A 35 -9.02 1.19 10.16
C ALA A 35 -9.80 -0.12 10.37
N GLY A 36 -9.66 -1.06 9.44
CA GLY A 36 -10.37 -2.33 9.46
C GLY A 36 -11.80 -2.29 8.89
N SER A 37 -12.22 -1.18 8.26
CA SER A 37 -13.59 -1.04 7.72
C SER A 37 -13.89 -1.99 6.56
N PHE A 38 -12.86 -2.45 5.83
CA PHE A 38 -13.01 -3.32 4.67
C PHE A 38 -12.54 -4.75 4.96
N LYS A 39 -12.94 -5.72 4.13
CA LYS A 39 -12.58 -7.14 4.33
C LYS A 39 -11.05 -7.33 4.34
N PRO A 40 -10.52 -8.18 5.23
CA PRO A 40 -9.09 -8.49 5.21
C PRO A 40 -8.74 -9.34 3.98
N ASN A 41 -7.47 -9.31 3.59
CA ASN A 41 -6.92 -10.28 2.64
C ASN A 41 -6.67 -11.65 3.31
N ALA A 42 -6.17 -12.63 2.55
CA ALA A 42 -5.89 -13.98 3.04
C ALA A 42 -4.87 -14.07 4.20
N PHE A 43 -4.12 -13.00 4.49
CA PHE A 43 -3.21 -12.91 5.65
C PHE A 43 -3.82 -12.21 6.86
N GLY A 44 -5.12 -11.87 6.81
CA GLY A 44 -5.79 -11.11 7.87
C GLY A 44 -5.48 -9.61 7.87
N LEU A 45 -4.84 -9.09 6.81
CA LEU A 45 -4.49 -7.67 6.72
C LEU A 45 -5.60 -6.86 6.06
N HIS A 46 -6.04 -5.82 6.76
CA HIS A 46 -7.04 -4.86 6.30
C HIS A 46 -6.39 -3.65 5.61
N ASP A 47 -7.17 -2.97 4.77
CA ASP A 47 -6.84 -1.67 4.17
C ASP A 47 -5.53 -1.66 3.36
N MET A 48 -5.15 -2.81 2.80
CA MET A 48 -3.96 -2.92 1.92
C MET A 48 -4.18 -2.24 0.54
N HIS A 49 -5.42 -1.87 0.23
CA HIS A 49 -5.84 -1.16 -0.97
C HIS A 49 -6.75 0.00 -0.54
N GLY A 50 -6.38 1.23 -0.91
CA GLY A 50 -7.11 2.45 -0.55
C GLY A 50 -6.85 2.91 0.89
N ASN A 51 -7.76 3.76 1.38
CA ASN A 51 -7.65 4.51 2.63
C ASN A 51 -6.47 5.49 2.62
N VAL A 52 -5.24 5.05 2.85
CA VAL A 52 -4.04 5.89 2.77
C VAL A 52 -2.91 5.15 2.08
N SER A 53 -2.12 5.88 1.29
CA SER A 53 -0.88 5.34 0.76
C SER A 53 0.09 5.12 1.91
N GLU A 54 0.71 3.95 1.99
CA GLU A 54 1.60 3.58 3.08
C GLU A 54 3.06 3.75 2.66
N TRP A 55 3.84 4.49 3.46
CA TRP A 55 5.29 4.55 3.32
C TRP A 55 5.94 3.17 3.46
N VAL A 56 6.93 2.91 2.62
CA VAL A 56 7.80 1.73 2.69
C VAL A 56 9.26 2.18 2.74
N GLU A 57 10.09 1.39 3.39
CA GLU A 57 11.53 1.66 3.56
C GLU A 57 12.27 1.78 2.21
N ASP A 58 11.85 1.07 1.16
CA ASP A 58 12.52 1.09 -0.12
C ASP A 58 12.68 2.49 -0.73
N CYS A 59 13.87 2.74 -1.27
CA CYS A 59 14.06 3.78 -2.27
C CYS A 59 13.42 3.39 -3.60
N HIS A 60 12.79 4.36 -4.26
CA HIS A 60 12.19 4.12 -5.56
C HIS A 60 13.28 3.93 -6.62
N GLY A 61 13.19 2.83 -7.38
CA GLY A 61 14.15 2.45 -8.41
C GLY A 61 13.63 1.27 -9.23
N ASP A 62 14.43 0.82 -10.20
CA ASP A 62 14.10 -0.35 -11.03
C ASP A 62 14.22 -1.66 -10.23
N TYR A 63 13.44 -2.67 -10.60
CA TYR A 63 13.46 -4.00 -10.01
C TYR A 63 14.76 -4.76 -10.29
N ALA A 64 15.50 -4.41 -11.35
CA ALA A 64 16.77 -5.06 -11.69
C ALA A 64 17.81 -5.04 -10.55
N ASN A 65 17.72 -4.06 -9.65
CA ASN A 65 18.62 -3.88 -8.51
C ASN A 65 17.93 -4.11 -7.15
N ALA A 66 16.71 -4.65 -7.15
CA ALA A 66 15.98 -4.90 -5.91
C ALA A 66 16.56 -6.13 -5.18
N PRO A 67 16.74 -6.08 -3.85
CA PRO A 67 17.15 -7.24 -3.07
C PRO A 67 16.14 -8.39 -3.19
N SER A 68 16.64 -9.62 -3.31
CA SER A 68 15.82 -10.84 -3.40
C SER A 68 15.53 -11.49 -2.03
N ASP A 69 16.15 -10.99 -0.97
CA ASP A 69 16.04 -11.48 0.41
C ASP A 69 14.99 -10.72 1.24
N GLY A 70 14.30 -9.75 0.64
CA GLY A 70 13.30 -8.92 1.30
C GLY A 70 13.89 -7.76 2.10
N SER A 71 15.21 -7.52 2.04
CA SER A 71 15.79 -6.27 2.54
C SER A 71 15.36 -5.07 1.68
N ALA A 72 15.34 -3.88 2.29
CA ALA A 72 14.97 -2.66 1.59
C ALA A 72 15.98 -2.30 0.49
N ALA A 73 15.49 -1.78 -0.64
CA ALA A 73 16.35 -1.27 -1.69
C ALA A 73 17.33 -0.18 -1.16
N PRO A 74 18.62 -0.19 -1.55
CA PRO A 74 19.63 0.71 -1.00
C PRO A 74 19.27 2.20 -1.12
N VAL A 75 19.60 2.97 -0.09
CA VAL A 75 19.41 4.42 -0.09
C VAL A 75 20.49 5.11 -0.91
N THR A 76 20.08 5.76 -1.99
CA THR A 76 20.94 6.65 -2.79
C THR A 76 20.71 8.11 -2.42
N GLN A 77 21.68 8.98 -2.69
CA GLN A 77 21.54 10.41 -2.47
C GLN A 77 20.37 10.96 -3.31
N GLY A 78 19.48 11.74 -2.68
CA GLY A 78 18.28 12.27 -3.34
C GLY A 78 17.17 11.23 -3.56
N CYS A 79 17.23 10.09 -2.87
CA CYS A 79 16.20 9.06 -2.96
C CYS A 79 14.79 9.58 -2.59
N THR A 80 13.82 9.21 -3.43
CA THR A 80 12.39 9.26 -3.10
C THR A 80 11.97 7.89 -2.55
N ARG A 81 11.15 7.88 -1.49
CA ARG A 81 10.69 6.65 -0.86
C ARG A 81 9.44 6.13 -1.56
N VAL A 82 9.24 4.82 -1.51
CA VAL A 82 8.08 4.17 -2.13
C VAL A 82 6.82 4.33 -1.27
N LEU A 83 5.70 4.60 -1.93
CA LEU A 83 4.35 4.58 -1.38
C LEU A 83 3.56 3.45 -2.04
N ARG A 84 2.82 2.67 -1.24
CA ARG A 84 1.99 1.53 -1.70
C ARG A 84 0.53 1.69 -1.28
N GLY A 85 -0.35 0.87 -1.85
CA GLY A 85 -1.74 0.73 -1.39
C GLY A 85 -2.72 1.77 -1.93
N GLY A 86 -2.28 2.99 -2.24
CA GLY A 86 -3.16 4.06 -2.71
C GLY A 86 -4.06 4.63 -1.61
N ALA A 87 -4.92 5.60 -1.93
CA ALA A 87 -5.64 6.39 -0.92
C ALA A 87 -7.11 6.71 -1.27
N TRP A 88 -7.85 7.22 -0.28
CA TRP A 88 -9.28 7.55 -0.38
C TRP A 88 -9.64 8.56 -1.48
N SER A 89 -8.68 9.40 -1.90
CA SER A 89 -8.89 10.46 -2.89
C SER A 89 -8.38 10.12 -4.30
N ILE A 90 -7.77 8.95 -4.51
CA ILE A 90 -7.09 8.63 -5.78
C ILE A 90 -7.81 7.53 -6.58
N ASN A 91 -7.47 7.43 -7.87
CA ASN A 91 -8.06 6.47 -8.79
C ASN A 91 -7.74 5.01 -8.40
N PRO A 92 -8.71 4.07 -8.51
CA PRO A 92 -8.51 2.67 -8.17
C PRO A 92 -7.34 1.98 -8.91
N LYS A 93 -7.01 2.43 -10.13
CA LYS A 93 -5.87 1.88 -10.90
C LYS A 93 -4.53 2.09 -10.20
N LEU A 94 -4.44 3.07 -9.30
CA LEU A 94 -3.26 3.40 -8.50
C LEU A 94 -3.18 2.67 -7.15
N MET A 95 -4.23 1.91 -6.76
CA MET A 95 -4.21 1.06 -5.56
C MET A 95 -3.94 -0.41 -5.88
N ARG A 96 -3.69 -0.79 -7.15
CA ARG A 96 -3.34 -2.17 -7.49
C ARG A 96 -2.07 -2.61 -6.76
N ALA A 97 -1.98 -3.89 -6.42
CA ALA A 97 -0.89 -4.45 -5.59
C ALA A 97 0.53 -4.13 -6.13
N ALA A 98 0.69 -4.08 -7.46
CA ALA A 98 1.97 -3.84 -8.13
C ALA A 98 2.33 -2.34 -8.29
N VAL A 99 1.40 -1.42 -8.00
CA VAL A 99 1.65 0.02 -8.19
C VAL A 99 2.64 0.51 -7.13
N ARG A 100 3.59 1.31 -7.59
CA ARG A 100 4.60 2.00 -6.78
C ARG A 100 4.50 3.50 -7.05
N LEU A 101 4.00 4.23 -6.06
CA LEU A 101 4.10 5.68 -6.03
C LEU A 101 5.41 6.07 -5.34
N ARG A 102 5.81 7.34 -5.44
CA ARG A 102 7.02 7.84 -4.79
C ARG A 102 6.86 9.28 -4.40
N GLU A 103 7.48 9.65 -3.30
CA GLU A 103 7.59 11.04 -2.85
C GLU A 103 8.92 11.26 -2.11
N VAL A 104 9.30 12.52 -1.94
CA VAL A 104 10.46 12.87 -1.11
C VAL A 104 10.19 12.51 0.37
N PRO A 105 11.21 12.09 1.15
CA PRO A 105 11.00 11.49 2.48
C PRO A 105 10.32 12.40 3.51
N ASP A 106 10.43 13.72 3.33
CA ASP A 106 9.85 14.75 4.19
C ASP A 106 8.45 15.20 3.74
N PHE A 107 7.96 14.72 2.61
CA PHE A 107 6.62 15.03 2.10
C PHE A 107 5.53 14.48 3.03
N ARG A 108 4.50 15.28 3.28
CA ARG A 108 3.36 14.91 4.14
C ARG A 108 2.07 15.41 3.54
N THR A 109 1.04 14.58 3.61
CA THR A 109 -0.31 14.93 3.17
C THR A 109 -1.33 14.04 3.88
N ILE A 110 -2.60 14.44 3.86
CA ILE A 110 -3.74 13.77 4.49
C ILE A 110 -4.09 12.40 3.87
N ILE A 111 -3.40 12.01 2.81
CA ILE A 111 -3.62 10.75 2.08
C ILE A 111 -2.44 9.78 2.22
N ILE A 112 -1.42 10.13 3.02
CA ILE A 112 -0.26 9.28 3.27
C ILE A 112 -0.19 8.93 4.76
N GLY A 113 0.01 7.65 5.04
CA GLY A 113 0.24 7.10 6.37
C GLY A 113 1.36 6.06 6.34
N PHE A 114 1.31 5.10 7.26
CA PHE A 114 2.27 4.00 7.32
C PHE A 114 1.64 2.81 8.05
N ARG A 115 2.26 1.65 7.86
CA ARG A 115 2.00 0.42 8.61
C ARG A 115 3.30 -0.10 9.20
N VAL A 116 3.22 -0.57 10.43
CA VAL A 116 4.41 -1.10 11.12
C VAL A 116 4.65 -2.55 10.69
N ALA A 117 5.91 -2.85 10.40
CA ALA A 117 6.40 -4.21 10.22
C ALA A 117 7.49 -4.51 11.27
N ARG A 118 7.66 -5.80 11.59
CA ARG A 118 8.69 -6.27 12.52
C ARG A 118 9.18 -7.64 12.08
N SER A 119 10.50 -7.82 12.03
CA SER A 119 11.12 -9.13 11.86
C SER A 119 10.78 -10.04 13.04
N LEU A 120 10.27 -11.22 12.74
CA LEU A 120 10.12 -12.26 13.74
C LEU A 120 11.49 -12.92 13.94
N SER A 121 11.97 -12.96 15.18
CA SER A 121 13.08 -13.85 15.50
C SER A 121 12.68 -15.29 15.19
N PRO A 122 13.60 -16.15 14.72
CA PRO A 122 13.29 -17.56 14.56
C PRO A 122 12.69 -18.07 15.87
N ALA A 123 11.57 -18.80 15.79
CA ALA A 123 11.07 -19.51 16.96
C ALA A 123 12.22 -20.39 17.48
N ALA A 124 12.55 -20.29 18.77
CA ALA A 124 13.42 -21.28 19.39
C ALA A 124 12.78 -22.65 19.13
N LYS A 125 13.49 -23.50 18.39
CA LYS A 125 13.09 -24.90 18.19
C LYS A 125 13.08 -25.62 19.53
#